data_AF-A0A8J7Z8I9-F1
#
_entry.id   AF-A0A8J7Z8I9-F1
#
_cell.length_a   1.000
_cell.length_b   1.000
_cell.length_c   1.000
_cell.angle_alpha   90.00
_cell.angle_beta   90.00
_cell.angle_gamma   90.00
#
_symmetry.space_group_name_H-M   'P 1'
#
loop_
_entity.id
_entity.type
_entity.pdbx_description
1 polymer ?
#
loop_
_entity_poly.entity_id
_entity_poly.type
_entity_poly.pdbx_seq_one_letter_code
_entity_poly.pdbx_strand_id
1 'polypeptide(L)'
;MVEKKTYSVLIIDNFHFDPEHDMVIEGFPTAKLAVEYARCIVRSSIEHHRKSGQTKAELKQLWHLFGENASVLGHKYRGSDELEF
;
A
#
# COMPACT_ATOMS: atom_id res chain seq x y z
N MET A 1 19.86 -0.44 -26.49
CA MET A 1 18.96 0.43 -25.71
C MET A 1 19.27 0.20 -24.25
N VAL A 2 19.59 1.23 -23.46
CA VAL A 2 19.74 1.06 -22.01
C VAL A 2 18.33 1.07 -21.44
N GLU A 3 17.86 -0.08 -20.97
CA GLU A 3 16.59 -0.19 -20.28
C GLU A 3 16.65 0.69 -19.03
N LYS A 4 15.87 1.76 -19.00
CA LYS A 4 15.87 2.69 -17.87
C LYS A 4 15.18 1.96 -16.72
N LYS A 5 15.92 1.65 -15.65
CA LYS A 5 15.38 0.97 -14.47
C LYS A 5 14.23 1.80 -13.89
N THR A 6 13.01 1.29 -14.01
CA THR A 6 11.80 1.83 -13.39
C THR A 6 11.45 1.02 -12.16
N TYR A 7 10.62 1.60 -11.31
CA TYR A 7 10.03 0.95 -10.15
C TYR A 7 8.54 0.76 -10.38
N SER A 8 7.98 -0.25 -9.75
CA SER A 8 6.55 -0.54 -9.80
C SER A 8 6.02 -0.70 -8.38
N VAL A 9 4.75 -0.35 -8.19
CA VAL A 9 4.01 -0.49 -6.93
C VAL A 9 2.94 -1.55 -7.13
N LEU A 10 2.97 -2.58 -6.28
CA LEU A 10 1.90 -3.55 -6.14
C LEU A 10 0.91 -3.04 -5.09
N ILE A 11 -0.36 -2.92 -5.47
CA ILE A 11 -1.48 -2.63 -4.59
C ILE A 11 -2.22 -3.94 -4.37
N ILE A 12 -2.46 -4.27 -3.10
CA ILE A 12 -3.08 -5.53 -2.66
C ILE A 12 -4.40 -5.19 -2.01
N ASP A 13 -5.48 -5.78 -2.49
CA ASP A 13 -6.79 -5.70 -1.84
C ASP A 13 -6.89 -6.78 -0.76
N ASN A 14 -6.86 -6.37 0.52
CA ASN A 14 -6.96 -7.31 1.62
C ASN A 14 -8.36 -7.91 1.76
N PHE A 15 -9.40 -7.39 1.10
CA PHE A 15 -10.75 -7.91 1.25
C PHE A 15 -10.96 -9.20 0.45
N HIS A 16 -10.50 -9.23 -0.80
CA HIS A 16 -10.72 -10.37 -1.69
C HIS A 16 -9.62 -11.44 -1.56
N PHE A 17 -8.42 -11.11 -1.05
CA PHE A 17 -7.26 -12.01 -0.98
C PHE A 17 -7.02 -12.79 -2.28
N ASP A 18 -7.31 -12.16 -3.41
CA ASP A 18 -7.27 -12.76 -4.72
C ASP A 18 -6.25 -11.99 -5.58
N PRO A 19 -5.16 -12.63 -6.02
CA PRO A 19 -4.17 -12.01 -6.89
C PRO A 19 -4.73 -11.44 -8.20
N GLU A 20 -5.92 -11.86 -8.64
CA GLU A 20 -6.59 -11.26 -9.81
C GLU A 20 -7.10 -9.83 -9.55
N HIS A 21 -7.28 -9.47 -8.28
CA HIS A 21 -7.70 -8.13 -7.85
C HIS A 21 -6.51 -7.21 -7.50
N ASP A 22 -5.30 -7.76 -7.44
CA ASP A 22 -4.09 -6.97 -7.20
C ASP A 22 -3.76 -6.10 -8.43
N MET A 23 -3.31 -4.87 -8.18
CA MET A 23 -2.96 -3.92 -9.24
C MET A 23 -1.47 -3.60 -9.21
N VAL A 24 -0.83 -3.61 -10.39
CA VAL A 24 0.56 -3.15 -10.54
C VAL A 24 0.57 -1.81 -11.26
N ILE A 25 1.11 -0.79 -10.60
CA ILE A 25 1.35 0.53 -11.16
C ILE A 25 2.83 0.64 -11.51
N GLU A 26 3.15 0.79 -12.79
CA GLU A 26 4.51 0.78 -13.31
C GLU A 26 5.04 2.19 -13.66
N GLY A 27 6.33 2.27 -13.97
CA GLY A 27 6.91 3.44 -14.62
C GLY A 27 7.44 4.53 -13.68
N PHE A 28 7.51 4.28 -12.37
CA PHE A 28 8.09 5.25 -11.44
C PHE A 28 9.59 5.41 -11.71
N PRO A 29 10.09 6.64 -11.93
CA PRO A 29 11.47 6.85 -12.34
C PRO A 29 12.47 6.75 -11.18
N THR A 30 11.98 6.71 -9.93
CA THR A 30 12.81 6.52 -8.72
C THR A 30 12.07 5.71 -7.67
N ALA A 31 12.81 5.00 -6.82
CA ALA A 31 12.25 4.30 -5.66
C ALA A 31 11.49 5.26 -4.74
N LYS A 32 12.01 6.48 -4.53
CA LYS A 32 11.39 7.49 -3.67
C LYS A 32 9.98 7.82 -4.14
N LEU A 33 9.77 8.05 -5.43
CA LEU A 33 8.44 8.36 -5.97
C LEU A 33 7.48 7.17 -5.85
N ALA A 34 7.96 5.94 -6.09
CA ALA A 34 7.17 4.74 -5.88
C ALA A 34 6.76 4.57 -4.41
N VAL A 35 7.68 4.83 -3.47
CA VAL A 35 7.42 4.77 -2.02
C VAL A 35 6.42 5.82 -1.59
N GLU A 36 6.55 7.07 -2.03
CA GLU A 36 5.57 8.12 -1.69
C GLU A 36 4.19 7.79 -2.25
N TYR A 37 4.11 7.24 -3.47
CA TYR A 37 2.84 6.80 -4.04
C TYR A 37 2.22 5.66 -3.21
N ALA A 38 3.00 4.61 -2.91
CA ALA A 38 2.54 3.48 -2.10
C ALA A 38 2.06 3.94 -0.69
N ARG A 39 2.79 4.87 -0.06
CA ARG A 39 2.41 5.47 1.21
C ARG A 39 1.08 6.24 1.11
N CYS A 40 0.88 7.01 0.05
CA CYS A 40 -0.37 7.74 -0.14
C CYS A 40 -1.57 6.78 -0.24
N ILE A 41 -1.45 5.68 -0.98
CA ILE A 41 -2.50 4.65 -1.08
C ILE A 41 -2.83 4.08 0.28
N VAL A 42 -1.82 3.60 1.01
CA VAL A 42 -2.01 2.97 2.32
C VAL A 42 -2.63 3.95 3.32
N ARG A 43 -2.14 5.19 3.39
CA ARG A 43 -2.70 6.19 4.31
C ARG A 43 -4.14 6.55 3.96
N SER A 44 -4.45 6.69 2.67
CA SER A 44 -5.82 6.91 2.21
C SER A 44 -6.73 5.76 2.65
N SER A 45 -6.26 4.51 2.51
CA SER A 45 -6.99 3.33 2.96
C SER A 45 -7.19 3.29 4.48
N ILE A 46 -6.17 3.64 5.28
CA ILE A 46 -6.28 3.73 6.74
C ILE A 46 -7.31 4.80 7.15
N GLU A 47 -7.26 5.99 6.55
CA GLU A 47 -8.21 7.06 6.87
C GLU A 47 -9.64 6.70 6.47
N HIS A 48 -9.85 5.95 5.38
CA HIS A 48 -11.17 5.45 5.00
C HIS A 48 -11.82 4.58 6.10
N HIS A 49 -11.00 3.83 6.84
CA HIS A 49 -11.44 2.97 7.94
C HIS A 49 -11.47 3.70 9.30
N ARG A 50 -11.07 4.97 9.36
CA ARG A 50 -11.00 5.71 10.61
C ARG A 50 -12.38 6.12 11.11
N LYS A 51 -12.74 5.70 12.32
CA LYS A 51 -13.99 6.07 13.00
C LYS A 51 -13.71 6.75 14.34
N SER A 52 -14.63 7.63 14.76
CA SER A 52 -14.54 8.28 16.07
C SER A 52 -14.73 7.25 17.19
N GLY A 53 -13.91 7.35 18.25
CA GLY A 53 -14.00 6.48 19.43
C GLY A 53 -13.41 5.08 19.28
N GLN A 54 -12.87 4.71 18.11
CA GLN A 54 -12.21 3.42 17.93
C GLN A 54 -10.78 3.42 18.47
N THR A 55 -10.34 2.25 18.93
CA THR A 55 -8.96 2.01 19.35
C THR A 55 -8.04 1.81 18.13
N LYS A 56 -6.73 2.02 18.32
CA LYS A 56 -5.71 1.71 17.30
C LYS A 56 -5.75 0.24 16.87
N ALA A 57 -6.02 -0.67 17.81
CA ALA A 57 -6.11 -2.11 17.54
C ALA A 57 -7.31 -2.45 16.64
N GLU A 58 -8.47 -1.85 16.88
CA GLU A 58 -9.67 -2.03 16.04
C GLU A 58 -9.44 -1.48 14.63
N LEU A 59 -8.81 -0.30 14.50
CA LEU A 59 -8.44 0.24 13.18
C LEU A 59 -7.51 -0.71 12.43
N LYS A 60 -6.47 -1.22 13.10
CA LYS A 60 -5.51 -2.16 12.51
C LYS A 60 -6.20 -3.44 12.04
N GLN A 61 -7.09 -4.00 12.86
CA GLN A 61 -7.88 -5.17 12.48
C GLN A 61 -8.77 -4.91 11.27
N LEU A 62 -9.49 -3.78 11.26
CA LEU A 62 -10.35 -3.41 10.13
C LEU A 62 -9.56 -3.25 8.82
N TRP A 63 -8.42 -2.56 8.86
CA TRP A 63 -7.59 -2.38 7.67
C TRP A 63 -6.98 -3.70 7.16
N HIS A 64 -6.63 -4.63 8.06
CA HIS A 64 -6.18 -5.96 7.63
C HIS A 64 -7.27 -6.81 6.96
N LEU A 65 -8.54 -6.52 7.21
CA LEU A 65 -9.68 -7.26 6.65
C LEU A 65 -10.26 -6.59 5.39
N PHE A 66 -10.19 -5.27 5.31
CA PHE A 66 -10.93 -4.48 4.32
C PHE A 66 -10.10 -3.38 3.65
N GLY A 67 -8.84 -3.22 4.06
CA GLY A 67 -7.96 -2.18 3.57
C GLY A 67 -7.19 -2.56 2.31
N GLU A 68 -6.51 -1.58 1.76
CA GLU A 68 -5.60 -1.70 0.64
C GLU A 68 -4.18 -1.55 1.17
N ASN A 69 -3.33 -2.52 0.85
CA ASN A 69 -1.91 -2.48 1.15
C ASN A 69 -1.12 -2.12 -0.12
N ALA A 70 0.09 -1.59 0.04
CA ALA A 70 0.96 -1.28 -1.09
C ALA A 70 2.42 -1.68 -0.79
N SER A 71 3.09 -2.22 -1.80
CA SER A 71 4.50 -2.61 -1.74
C SER A 71 5.24 -2.13 -2.99
N VAL A 72 6.49 -1.69 -2.84
CA VAL A 72 7.33 -1.33 -3.98
C VAL A 72 8.13 -2.56 -4.41
N LEU A 73 7.93 -3.03 -5.64
CA LEU A 73 8.58 -4.25 -6.14
C LEU A 73 10.10 -4.08 -6.17
N GLY A 74 10.82 -5.06 -5.59
CA GLY A 74 12.27 -5.02 -5.48
C GLY A 74 12.81 -3.99 -4.47
N HIS A 75 11.97 -3.46 -3.57
CA HIS A 75 12.34 -2.53 -2.52
C HIS A 75 11.86 -3.01 -1.14
N LYS A 76 12.38 -2.41 -0.07
CA LYS A 76 12.12 -2.82 1.33
C LYS A 76 10.83 -2.25 1.93
N TYR A 77 10.12 -1.41 1.18
CA TYR A 77 8.96 -0.68 1.68
C TYR A 77 7.76 -1.62 1.79
N ARG A 78 7.07 -1.57 2.93
CA ARG A 78 5.83 -2.33 3.19
C ARG A 78 4.78 -1.36 3.71
N GLY A 79 3.62 -1.31 3.07
CA GLY A 79 2.52 -0.45 3.50
C GLY A 79 2.06 -0.72 4.94
N SER A 80 2.10 -1.97 5.39
CA SER A 80 1.80 -2.34 6.78
C SER A 80 2.59 -1.58 7.84
N ASP A 81 3.77 -1.05 7.50
CA ASP A 81 4.60 -0.28 8.44
C ASP A 81 3.93 1.07 8.79
N GLU A 82 3.05 1.60 7.93
CA GLU A 82 2.33 2.86 8.16
C GLU A 82 1.20 2.73 9.21
N LEU A 83 0.80 1.52 9.59
CA LEU A 83 -0.20 1.29 10.66
C LEU A 83 0.34 1.64 12.06
N GLU A 84 1.67 1.71 12.20
CA GLU A 84 2.29 1.99 13.48
C GLU A 84 2.55 3.48 13.74
N PHE A 85 2.54 4.31 12.69
CA PHE A 85 2.75 5.76 12.74
C PHE A 85 1.42 6.54 12.87
#